data_AF-A0A7C3XNC5-F1
#
_entry.id   AF-A0A7C3XNC5-F1
#
_cell.length_a   1.000
_cell.length_b   1.000
_cell.length_c   1.000
_cell.angle_alpha   90.00
_cell.angle_beta   90.00
_cell.angle_gamma   90.00
#
_symmetry.space_group_name_H-M   'P 1'
#
loop_
_entity.id
_entity.type
_entity.pdbx_description
1 polymer ?
#
loop_
_entity_poly.entity_id
_entity_poly.type
_entity_poly.pdbx_seq_one_letter_code
_entity_poly.pdbx_strand_id
1 'polypeptide(L)'
;MSLGCRVSSGICLQCRGVRGLCGKSRCPVLVRVESIFKHRDLICREHIDGSTPPALFVGRVGYPKVYVGPMIPPYHGDTEILDTPEFWTGRSILD
;
A
#
# COMPACT_ATOMS: atom_id res chain seq x y z
N MET A 1 -6.38 -20.40 10.30
CA MET A 1 -5.09 -20.51 9.57
C MET A 1 -5.38 -20.86 8.11
N SER A 2 -5.73 -19.87 7.29
CA SER A 2 -6.11 -20.11 5.89
C SER A 2 -4.86 -20.14 5.02
N LEU A 3 -4.62 -21.31 4.43
CA LEU A 3 -3.58 -21.62 3.47
C LEU A 3 -3.45 -20.55 2.37
N GLY A 4 -2.21 -20.28 1.95
CA GLY A 4 -1.91 -19.44 0.79
C GLY A 4 -2.63 -19.94 -0.46
N CYS A 5 -3.76 -19.32 -0.78
CA CYS A 5 -4.59 -19.67 -1.92
C CYS A 5 -3.90 -19.21 -3.21
N ARG A 6 -3.26 -20.15 -3.93
CA ARG A 6 -2.82 -19.92 -5.31
C ARG A 6 -4.06 -19.76 -6.18
N VAL A 7 -4.31 -18.53 -6.61
CA VAL A 7 -5.42 -18.16 -7.49
C VAL A 7 -5.07 -18.60 -8.92
N SER A 8 -5.95 -19.36 -9.57
CA SER A 8 -5.74 -19.81 -10.94
C SER A 8 -5.67 -18.64 -11.92
N SER A 9 -4.76 -18.73 -12.89
CA SER A 9 -4.58 -17.75 -13.96
C SER A 9 -5.84 -17.70 -14.85
N GLY A 10 -6.69 -16.68 -14.64
CA GLY A 10 -7.91 -16.43 -15.42
C GLY A 10 -9.18 -16.20 -14.59
N ILE A 11 -9.21 -16.66 -13.34
CA ILE A 11 -10.41 -16.54 -12.50
C ILE A 11 -10.75 -15.09 -12.14
N CYS A 12 -9.76 -14.20 -12.05
CA CYS A 12 -9.98 -12.77 -11.81
C CYS A 12 -10.78 -12.11 -12.96
N LEU A 13 -10.57 -12.54 -14.22
CA LEU A 13 -11.29 -12.03 -15.38
C LEU A 13 -12.78 -12.44 -15.36
N GLN A 14 -13.06 -13.66 -14.88
CA GLN A 14 -14.43 -14.14 -14.69
C GLN A 14 -15.11 -13.50 -13.46
N CYS A 15 -14.34 -13.29 -12.39
CA CYS A 15 -14.80 -12.73 -11.13
C CYS A 15 -15.14 -11.23 -11.25
N ARG A 16 -14.35 -10.48 -12.03
CA ARG A 16 -14.40 -9.01 -12.19
C ARG A 16 -14.38 -8.25 -10.85
N GLY A 17 -13.84 -8.88 -9.81
CA GLY A 17 -13.75 -8.31 -8.46
C GLY A 17 -15.04 -8.33 -7.64
N VAL A 18 -16.17 -8.79 -8.19
CA VAL A 18 -17.49 -8.73 -7.52
C VAL A 18 -17.95 -10.11 -7.04
N ARG A 19 -17.57 -11.19 -7.75
CA ARG A 19 -18.07 -12.55 -7.49
C ARG A 19 -17.33 -13.33 -6.40
N GLY A 20 -16.23 -12.80 -5.86
CA GLY A 20 -15.49 -13.45 -4.77
C GLY A 20 -14.87 -14.82 -5.08
N LEU A 21 -14.70 -15.22 -6.36
CA LEU A 21 -14.30 -16.58 -6.75
C LEU A 21 -12.93 -17.05 -6.22
N CYS A 22 -12.07 -16.12 -5.79
CA CYS A 22 -10.75 -16.43 -5.21
C CYS A 22 -10.78 -16.65 -3.69
N GLY A 23 -11.95 -16.53 -3.04
CA GLY A 23 -12.13 -16.75 -1.60
C GLY A 23 -11.46 -15.70 -0.68
N LYS A 24 -10.89 -14.63 -1.23
CA LYS A 24 -10.29 -13.54 -0.46
C LYS A 24 -11.36 -12.62 0.11
N SER A 25 -11.15 -12.09 1.31
CA SER A 25 -12.05 -11.13 1.97
C SER A 25 -12.27 -9.85 1.16
N ARG A 26 -11.23 -9.36 0.48
CA ARG A 26 -11.31 -8.28 -0.51
C ARG A 26 -10.53 -8.65 -1.78
N CYS A 27 -11.01 -8.19 -2.92
CA CYS A 27 -10.32 -8.39 -4.20
C CYS A 27 -9.01 -7.57 -4.24
N PRO A 28 -7.82 -8.20 -4.38
CA PRO A 28 -6.54 -7.46 -4.36
C PRO A 28 -6.41 -6.40 -5.44
N VAL A 29 -7.03 -6.62 -6.61
CA VAL A 29 -7.03 -5.66 -7.72
C VAL A 29 -7.83 -4.41 -7.33
N LEU A 30 -9.01 -4.58 -6.73
CA LEU A 30 -9.85 -3.46 -6.31
C LEU A 30 -9.22 -2.70 -5.14
N VAL A 31 -8.63 -3.39 -4.16
CA VAL A 31 -7.91 -2.75 -3.04
C VAL A 31 -6.78 -1.85 -3.55
N ARG A 32 -6.00 -2.34 -4.53
CA ARG A 32 -4.92 -1.54 -5.14
C ARG A 32 -5.47 -0.31 -5.85
N VAL A 33 -6.53 -0.47 -6.63
CA VAL A 33 -7.16 0.64 -7.36
C VAL A 33 -7.71 1.68 -6.39
N GLU A 34 -8.44 1.25 -5.35
CA GLU A 34 -8.98 2.11 -4.30
C GLU A 34 -7.86 2.91 -3.60
N SER A 35 -6.75 2.26 -3.24
CA SER A 35 -5.60 2.93 -2.62
C SER A 35 -4.99 4.01 -3.54
N ILE A 36 -4.84 3.71 -4.82
CA ILE A 36 -4.33 4.69 -5.80
C ILE A 36 -5.29 5.87 -5.94
N PHE A 37 -6.60 5.61 -6.05
CA PHE A 37 -7.60 6.68 -6.17
C PHE A 37 -7.68 7.54 -4.91
N LYS A 38 -7.62 6.92 -3.73
CA LYS A 38 -7.67 7.62 -2.43
C LYS A 38 -6.54 8.65 -2.27
N HIS A 39 -5.36 8.37 -2.84
CA HIS A 39 -4.18 9.22 -2.69
C HIS A 39 -3.74 9.90 -4.00
N ARG A 40 -4.55 9.80 -5.06
CA ARG A 40 -4.23 10.37 -6.38
C ARG A 40 -3.87 11.85 -6.30
N ASP A 41 -4.68 12.62 -5.58
CA ASP A 41 -4.52 14.06 -5.50
C ASP A 41 -3.27 14.48 -4.72
N LEU A 42 -2.72 13.62 -3.86
CA LEU A 42 -1.44 13.87 -3.19
C LEU A 42 -0.26 13.53 -4.12
N ILE A 43 -0.38 12.45 -4.89
CA ILE A 43 0.70 11.95 -5.77
C ILE A 43 0.86 12.82 -7.03
N CYS A 44 -0.22 13.41 -7.55
CA CYS A 44 -0.20 14.17 -8.80
C CYS A 44 0.11 15.68 -8.63
N ARG A 45 0.46 16.14 -7.42
CA ARG A 45 0.81 17.55 -7.19
C ARG A 45 2.24 17.85 -7.64
N GLU A 46 2.46 19.08 -8.07
CA GLU A 46 3.79 19.62 -8.38
C GLU A 46 4.64 19.83 -7.11
N HIS A 47 3.97 20.20 -6.01
CA HIS A 47 4.58 20.41 -4.71
C HIS A 47 4.04 19.36 -3.74
N ILE A 48 4.94 18.71 -3.00
CA ILE A 48 4.60 17.67 -2.04
C ILE A 48 5.04 18.11 -0.65
N ASP A 49 4.11 18.06 0.29
CA ASP A 49 4.31 18.40 1.70
C ASP A 49 3.70 17.31 2.60
N GLY A 50 4.16 17.25 3.85
CA GLY A 50 3.75 16.24 4.82
C GLY A 50 4.31 16.50 6.21
N SER A 51 3.74 15.82 7.20
CA SER A 51 4.24 15.85 8.57
C SER A 51 5.61 15.18 8.71
N THR A 52 6.37 15.64 9.71
CA THR A 52 7.61 15.01 10.18
C THR A 52 7.28 14.00 11.30
N PRO A 53 7.96 12.85 11.39
CA PRO A 53 9.16 12.44 10.67
C PRO A 53 8.90 12.00 9.21
N PRO A 54 9.62 12.56 8.22
CA PRO A 54 9.59 12.05 6.85
C PRO A 54 10.55 10.86 6.73
N ALA A 55 10.07 9.71 6.26
CA ALA A 55 10.92 8.56 5.96
C ALA A 55 11.41 8.60 4.49
N LEU A 56 12.40 7.76 4.17
CA LEU A 56 12.91 7.58 2.80
C LEU A 56 12.60 6.17 2.30
N PHE A 57 12.00 6.07 1.11
CA PHE A 57 11.79 4.80 0.43
C PHE A 57 12.97 4.46 -0.48
N VAL A 58 13.52 3.26 -0.32
CA VAL A 58 14.61 2.72 -1.16
C VAL A 58 14.07 1.55 -2.00
N GLY A 59 14.14 1.70 -3.32
CA GLY A 59 13.67 0.69 -4.26
C GLY A 59 14.62 -0.52 -4.37
N ARG A 60 14.07 -1.68 -4.72
CA ARG A 60 14.83 -2.94 -4.90
C ARG A 60 15.59 -3.04 -6.24
N VAL A 61 15.18 -2.27 -7.25
CA VAL A 61 15.66 -2.42 -8.63
C VAL A 61 16.82 -1.45 -8.91
N GLY A 62 17.85 -1.91 -9.64
CA GLY A 62 18.91 -1.05 -10.17
C GLY A 62 20.22 -1.04 -9.39
N TYR A 63 20.42 -1.93 -8.41
CA TYR A 63 21.65 -1.96 -7.59
C TYR A 63 22.93 -1.98 -8.46
N PRO A 64 23.94 -1.14 -8.16
CA PRO A 64 24.06 -0.25 -6.99
C PRO A 64 23.33 1.10 -7.11
N LYS A 65 22.85 1.48 -8.30
CA LYS A 65 22.12 2.75 -8.55
C LYS A 65 20.61 2.54 -8.45
N VAL A 66 20.14 2.45 -7.22
CA VAL A 66 18.71 2.24 -6.92
C VAL A 66 17.91 3.54 -6.96
N TYR A 67 16.61 3.41 -7.22
CA TYR A 67 15.66 4.52 -7.07
C TYR A 67 15.40 4.80 -5.60
N VAL A 68 15.33 6.09 -5.25
CA VAL A 68 14.98 6.59 -3.92
C VAL A 68 13.92 7.66 -4.03
N GLY A 69 13.07 7.80 -3.02
CA GLY A 69 12.04 8.84 -2.96
C GLY A 69 11.57 9.10 -1.54
N PRO A 70 10.96 10.27 -1.27
CA PRO A 70 10.39 10.57 0.02
C PRO A 70 9.19 9.65 0.32
N MET A 71 9.06 9.23 1.57
CA MET A 71 7.88 8.53 2.09
C MET A 71 7.07 9.54 2.91
N ILE A 72 6.00 10.05 2.31
CA ILE A 72 5.13 11.07 2.90
C ILE A 72 3.94 10.41 3.59
N PRO A 73 3.64 10.80 4.85
CA PRO A 73 2.49 10.25 5.55
C PRO A 73 1.17 10.65 4.88
N PRO A 74 0.12 9.80 4.92
CA PRO A 74 -1.16 10.06 4.25
C PRO A 74 -2.03 11.09 4.97
N TYR A 75 -1.57 11.67 6.09
CA TYR A 75 -2.25 12.67 6.90
C TYR A 75 -1.23 13.61 7.57
N HIS A 76 -1.71 14.79 7.99
CA HIS A 76 -0.94 15.74 8.79
C HIS A 76 -1.28 15.60 10.28
N GLY A 77 -0.31 15.91 11.14
CA GLY A 77 -0.38 15.76 12.59
C GLY A 77 0.78 14.93 13.13
N ASP A 78 0.51 14.19 14.20
CA ASP A 78 1.47 13.26 14.80
C ASP A 78 1.59 11.98 13.95
N THR A 79 2.73 11.84 13.29
CA THR A 79 3.07 10.71 12.43
C THR A 79 4.19 9.86 13.01
N GLU A 80 4.51 10.00 14.30
CA GLU A 80 5.57 9.23 14.97
C GLU A 80 5.36 7.71 14.78
N ILE A 81 4.10 7.26 14.90
CA ILE A 81 3.77 5.84 14.72
C ILE A 81 4.17 5.30 13.34
N LEU A 82 4.28 6.14 12.31
CA LEU A 82 4.65 5.70 10.95
C LEU A 82 6.16 5.51 10.77
N ASP A 83 6.99 5.94 11.73
CA ASP A 83 8.45 5.82 11.71
C ASP A 83 9.02 5.08 12.93
N THR A 84 8.14 4.55 13.80
CA THR A 84 8.52 3.76 14.99
C THR A 84 8.10 2.29 14.81
N PRO A 85 8.89 1.47 14.09
CA PRO A 85 8.54 0.09 13.75
C PRO A 85 8.32 -0.83 14.95
N GLU A 86 8.92 -0.51 16.10
CA GLU A 86 8.75 -1.21 17.37
C GLU A 86 7.27 -1.27 17.80
N PHE A 87 6.47 -0.28 17.40
CA PHE A 87 5.05 -0.17 17.75
C PHE A 87 4.09 -0.78 16.71
N TRP A 88 4.60 -1.32 15.60
CA TRP A 88 3.75 -1.91 14.56
C TRP A 88 3.31 -3.34 14.89
N THR A 89 4.05 -4.01 15.77
CA THR A 89 3.77 -5.40 16.15
C THR A 89 2.38 -5.51 16.78
N GLY A 90 1.50 -6.31 16.17
CA GLY A 90 0.14 -6.55 16.67
C GLY A 90 -0.92 -5.57 16.17
N ARG A 91 -0.56 -4.55 15.39
CA ARG A 91 -1.55 -3.70 14.69
C ARG A 91 -2.07 -4.40 13.43
N SER A 92 -3.34 -4.16 13.10
CA SER A 92 -3.88 -4.57 11.81
C SER A 92 -3.50 -3.55 10.74
N ILE A 93 -3.43 -3.98 9.48
CA ILE A 93 -3.14 -3.07 8.36
C ILE A 93 -4.30 -2.12 8.03
N LEU A 94 -5.43 -2.30 8.69
CA LEU A 94 -6.64 -1.48 8.52
C LEU A 94 -6.79 -0.44 9.62
N ASP A 95 -6.01 -0.54 10.70
CA ASP A 95 -5.91 0.47 11.76
C ASP A 95 -5.08 1.67 11.27
#